data_AF-A0A183HP86-F1
#
_entry.id   AF-A0A183HP86-F1
#
_cell.length_a   1.000
_cell.length_b   1.000
_cell.length_c   1.000
_cell.angle_alpha   90.00
_cell.angle_beta   90.00
_cell.angle_gamma   90.00
#
_symmetry.space_group_name_H-M   'P 1'
#
loop_
_entity.id
_entity.type
_entity.pdbx_description
1 polymer ?
#
loop_
_entity_poly.entity_id
_entity_poly.type
_entity_poly.pdbx_seq_one_letter_code
_entity_poly.pdbx_strand_id
1 'polypeptide(L)'
;MDEISQKRRSNIASEIASFGFNIFPLEELKDVQKAGIDDLRFCKLIEWMCNEISTLYDLDETVHAPTGPDNMEFFLLELSSMLSELDLEEENSNIRLRAE
;
A
#
# COMPACT_ATOMS: atom_id res chain seq x y z
N MET A 1 19.98 -3.17 13.92
CA MET A 1 18.96 -3.50 12.90
C MET A 1 19.38 -4.86 12.37
N ASP A 2 18.60 -5.90 12.65
CA ASP A 2 19.08 -7.28 12.54
C ASP A 2 18.99 -7.81 11.10
N GLU A 3 19.87 -8.77 10.79
CA GLU A 3 20.08 -9.34 9.45
C GLU A 3 18.79 -9.87 8.80
N ILE A 4 17.86 -10.38 9.61
CA ILE A 4 16.55 -10.90 9.18
C ILE A 4 15.66 -9.76 8.65
N SER A 5 15.65 -8.61 9.33
CA SER A 5 14.90 -7.43 8.91
C SER A 5 15.47 -6.84 7.61
N GLN A 6 16.78 -6.98 7.40
CA GLN A 6 17.44 -6.55 6.17
C GLN A 6 17.09 -7.46 4.98
N LYS A 7 17.06 -8.78 5.19
CA LYS A 7 16.69 -9.78 4.17
C LYS A 7 15.21 -9.71 3.77
N ARG A 8 14.29 -9.45 4.70
CA ARG A 8 12.87 -9.25 4.36
C ARG A 8 12.65 -7.96 3.55
N ARG A 9 13.37 -6.89 3.87
CA ARG A 9 13.29 -5.62 3.14
C ARG A 9 13.80 -5.70 1.71
N SER A 10 14.88 -6.47 1.45
CA SER A 10 15.37 -6.66 0.08
C SER A 10 14.35 -7.38 -0.80
N ASN A 11 13.54 -8.28 -0.22
CA ASN A 11 12.53 -9.02 -0.97
C ASN A 11 11.34 -8.14 -1.38
N ILE A 12 10.87 -7.24 -0.49
CA ILE A 12 9.74 -6.36 -0.80
C ILE A 12 10.10 -5.39 -1.94
N ALA A 13 11.31 -4.84 -1.92
CA ALA A 13 11.78 -3.93 -2.97
C ALA A 13 11.81 -4.60 -4.36
N SER A 14 12.35 -5.83 -4.44
CA SER A 14 12.39 -6.56 -5.71
C SER A 14 11.02 -6.94 -6.21
N GLU A 15 10.08 -7.25 -5.31
CA GLU A 15 8.71 -7.56 -5.74
C GLU A 15 7.96 -6.33 -6.21
N ILE A 16 8.05 -5.19 -5.50
CA ILE A 16 7.41 -3.94 -5.98
C ILE A 16 7.83 -3.61 -7.42
N ALA A 17 9.12 -3.80 -7.75
CA ALA A 17 9.58 -3.65 -9.12
C ALA A 17 9.11 -4.76 -10.08
N SER A 18 9.01 -6.02 -9.63
CA SER A 18 8.52 -7.13 -10.45
C SER A 18 7.05 -6.95 -10.85
N PHE A 19 6.24 -6.37 -9.97
CA PHE A 19 4.85 -5.99 -10.21
C PHE A 19 4.68 -4.73 -11.09
N GLY A 20 5.78 -4.04 -11.44
CA GLY A 20 5.76 -2.96 -12.44
C GLY A 20 5.81 -1.53 -11.90
N PHE A 21 6.01 -1.34 -10.60
CA PHE A 21 6.16 0.00 -10.03
C PHE A 21 7.44 0.70 -10.52
N ASN A 22 7.30 1.92 -11.05
CA ASN A 22 8.40 2.67 -11.67
C ASN A 22 8.42 4.17 -11.35
N ILE A 23 7.68 4.63 -10.33
CA ILE A 23 7.55 6.06 -10.00
C ILE A 23 8.88 6.65 -9.51
N PHE A 24 9.72 5.85 -8.85
CA PHE A 24 11.06 6.24 -8.44
C PHE A 24 12.01 5.03 -8.47
N PRO A 25 13.33 5.24 -8.57
CA PRO A 25 14.32 4.17 -8.56
C PRO A 25 14.34 3.37 -7.25
N LEU A 26 14.55 2.06 -7.32
CA LEU A 26 14.53 1.17 -6.15
C LEU A 26 15.59 1.54 -5.09
N GLU A 27 16.71 2.11 -5.50
CA GLU A 27 17.74 2.64 -4.61
C GLU A 27 17.22 3.74 -3.68
N GLU A 28 16.19 4.48 -4.10
CA GLU A 28 15.56 5.55 -3.32
C GLU A 28 14.50 5.03 -2.35
N LEU A 29 14.05 3.78 -2.50
CA LEU A 29 12.95 3.21 -1.70
C LEU A 29 13.21 3.30 -0.20
N LYS A 30 14.47 3.13 0.22
CA LYS A 30 14.85 3.22 1.64
C LYS A 30 14.63 4.63 2.19
N ASP A 31 14.96 5.65 1.40
CA ASP A 31 14.84 7.04 1.80
C ASP A 31 13.37 7.49 1.76
N VAL A 32 12.64 7.06 0.73
CA VAL A 32 11.19 7.25 0.59
C VAL A 32 10.44 6.63 1.78
N GLN A 33 10.75 5.39 2.15
CA GLN A 33 10.15 4.72 3.32
C GLN A 33 10.48 5.42 4.63
N LYS A 34 11.70 5.97 4.76
CA LYS A 34 12.12 6.68 5.97
C LYS A 34 11.37 8.00 6.13
N ALA A 35 11.09 8.68 5.02
CA ALA A 35 10.32 9.92 5.03
C ALA A 35 8.82 9.68 5.24
N GLY A 36 8.29 8.53 4.78
CA GLY A 36 6.89 8.17 5.01
C GLY A 36 5.94 9.19 4.36
N ILE A 37 4.84 9.53 5.04
CA ILE A 37 3.80 10.44 4.50
C ILE A 37 4.30 11.86 4.18
N ASP A 38 5.47 12.25 4.71
CA ASP A 38 6.08 13.54 4.40
C ASP A 38 6.71 13.58 2.99
N ASP A 39 6.87 12.43 2.33
CA ASP A 39 7.36 12.31 0.96
C ASP A 39 6.23 11.90 0.01
N LEU A 40 5.93 12.76 -0.96
CA LEU A 40 4.88 12.50 -1.94
C LEU A 40 5.10 11.22 -2.74
N ARG A 41 6.34 10.80 -2.94
CA ARG A 41 6.67 9.52 -3.59
C ARG A 41 6.19 8.33 -2.78
N PHE A 42 6.23 8.43 -1.46
CA PHE A 42 5.71 7.39 -0.57
C PHE A 42 4.19 7.30 -0.71
N CYS A 43 3.48 8.42 -0.70
CA CYS A 43 2.02 8.42 -0.88
C CYS A 43 1.60 7.85 -2.24
N LYS A 44 2.36 8.14 -3.31
CA LYS A 44 2.15 7.52 -4.63
C LYS A 44 2.44 6.02 -4.66
N LEU A 45 3.41 5.54 -3.88
CA LEU A 45 3.62 4.11 -3.71
C LEU A 45 2.41 3.45 -3.03
N ILE A 46 1.85 4.10 -2.01
CA ILE A 46 0.64 3.60 -1.32
C ILE A 46 -0.58 3.61 -2.26
N GLU A 47 -0.83 4.70 -2.98
CA GLU A 47 -1.89 4.76 -4.01
C GLU A 47 -1.74 3.61 -5.01
N TRP A 48 -0.54 3.40 -5.55
CA TRP A 48 -0.29 2.30 -6.49
C TRP A 48 -0.58 0.94 -5.85
N MET A 49 -0.06 0.68 -4.64
CA MET A 49 -0.34 -0.57 -3.93
C MET A 49 -1.83 -0.80 -3.69
N CYS A 50 -2.56 0.23 -3.26
CA CYS A 50 -4.00 0.15 -3.06
C CYS A 50 -4.72 -0.15 -4.37
N ASN A 51 -4.36 0.48 -5.49
CA ASN A 51 -4.97 0.20 -6.79
C ASN A 51 -4.73 -1.24 -7.27
N GLU A 52 -3.53 -1.79 -7.05
CA GLU A 52 -3.26 -3.20 -7.33
C GLU A 52 -4.12 -4.12 -6.45
N ILE A 53 -4.28 -3.79 -5.16
CA ILE A 53 -5.14 -4.54 -4.24
C ILE A 53 -6.61 -4.45 -4.65
N SER A 54 -7.14 -3.26 -4.94
CA SER A 54 -8.52 -3.09 -5.42
C SER A 54 -8.76 -3.91 -6.67
N THR A 55 -7.79 -3.93 -7.60
CA THR A 55 -7.88 -4.75 -8.82
C THR A 55 -7.90 -6.25 -8.52
N LEU A 56 -7.12 -6.71 -7.53
CA LEU A 56 -7.05 -8.13 -7.15
C LEU A 56 -8.29 -8.62 -6.41
N TYR A 57 -8.91 -7.75 -5.61
CA TYR A 57 -10.05 -8.08 -4.77
C TYR A 57 -11.40 -7.56 -5.30
N ASP A 58 -11.39 -6.85 -6.43
CA ASP A 58 -12.57 -6.20 -7.05
C ASP A 58 -13.26 -5.23 -6.08
N LEU A 59 -12.46 -4.41 -5.39
CA LEU A 59 -12.95 -3.39 -4.44
C LEU A 59 -13.35 -2.10 -5.18
N ASP A 60 -14.41 -1.45 -4.71
CA ASP A 60 -14.88 -0.17 -5.25
C ASP A 60 -14.03 1.02 -4.72
N GLU A 61 -13.29 0.79 -3.65
CA GLU A 61 -12.50 1.77 -2.94
C GLU A 61 -11.23 2.15 -3.73
N THR A 62 -10.95 3.46 -3.75
CA THR A 62 -9.78 4.02 -4.41
C THR A 62 -9.05 4.96 -3.45
N VAL A 63 -7.72 4.99 -3.55
CA VAL A 63 -6.85 5.85 -2.74
C VAL A 63 -6.06 6.73 -3.67
N HIS A 64 -6.12 8.05 -3.47
CA HIS A 64 -5.44 9.02 -4.33
C HIS A 64 -4.34 9.74 -3.57
N ALA A 65 -3.09 9.66 -4.05
CA ALA A 65 -2.00 10.38 -3.41
C ALA A 65 -2.31 11.90 -3.38
N PRO A 66 -1.91 12.58 -2.30
CA PRO A 66 -2.14 14.01 -2.19
C PRO A 66 -1.44 14.76 -3.33
N THR A 67 -2.02 15.89 -3.73
CA THR A 67 -1.45 16.81 -4.72
C THR A 67 -0.80 18.02 -4.04
N GLY A 68 -0.92 18.12 -2.72
CA GLY A 68 -0.38 19.17 -1.88
C GLY A 68 -0.64 18.89 -0.39
N PRO A 69 -0.26 19.80 0.51
CA PRO A 69 -0.48 19.63 1.95
C PRO A 69 -1.97 19.65 2.34
N ASP A 70 -2.80 20.33 1.55
CA ASP A 70 -4.21 20.57 1.89
C ASP A 70 -5.12 19.33 1.69
N ASN A 71 -4.64 18.28 1.01
CA ASN A 71 -5.40 17.05 0.79
C ASN A 71 -4.82 15.80 1.46
N MET A 72 -3.88 15.98 2.38
CA MET A 72 -3.31 14.87 3.17
C MET A 72 -4.38 14.17 4.02
N GLU A 73 -5.31 14.92 4.63
CA GLU A 73 -6.41 14.34 5.42
C GLU A 73 -7.34 13.47 4.56
N PHE A 74 -7.66 13.89 3.34
CA PHE A 74 -8.49 13.11 2.42
C PHE A 74 -7.82 11.79 2.04
N PHE A 75 -6.53 11.83 1.69
CA PHE A 75 -5.76 10.60 1.41
C PHE A 75 -5.77 9.62 2.59
N LEU A 76 -5.59 10.12 3.83
CA LEU A 76 -5.58 9.27 5.02
C LEU A 76 -6.97 8.68 5.32
N LEU A 77 -8.04 9.42 5.02
CA LEU A 77 -9.42 8.93 5.15
C LEU A 77 -9.73 7.84 4.11
N GLU A 78 -9.38 8.06 2.84
CA GLU A 78 -9.51 7.07 1.77
C GLU A 78 -8.73 5.79 2.11
N LEU A 79 -7.47 5.93 2.53
CA LEU A 79 -6.64 4.81 2.96
C LEU A 79 -7.26 4.04 4.13
N SER A 80 -7.81 4.75 5.11
CA SER A 80 -8.47 4.11 6.27
C SER A 80 -9.74 3.36 5.84
N SER A 81 -10.51 3.91 4.90
CA SER A 81 -11.70 3.25 4.35
C SER A 81 -11.34 1.95 3.64
N MET A 82 -10.39 2.01 2.70
CA MET A 82 -9.86 0.86 1.97
C MET A 82 -9.36 -0.24 2.90
N LEU A 83 -8.56 0.11 3.92
CA LEU A 83 -8.06 -0.86 4.90
C LEU A 83 -9.17 -1.49 5.73
N SER A 84 -10.23 -0.73 6.03
CA SER A 84 -11.38 -1.26 6.78
C SER A 84 -12.19 -2.26 5.95
N GLU A 85 -12.32 -2.03 4.65
CA GLU A 85 -12.97 -2.97 3.73
C GLU A 85 -12.16 -4.27 3.60
N LEU A 86 -10.83 -4.17 3.51
CA LEU A 86 -9.94 -5.34 3.48
C LEU A 86 -10.07 -6.22 4.74
N ASP A 87 -10.18 -5.62 5.93
CA ASP A 87 -10.42 -6.35 7.18
C ASP A 87 -11.78 -7.07 7.18
N LEU A 88 -12.81 -6.47 6.57
CA LEU A 88 -14.15 -7.08 6.46
C LEU A 88 -14.17 -8.29 5.51
N GLU A 89 -13.39 -8.26 4.43
CA GLU A 89 -13.25 -9.40 3.51
C GLU A 89 -12.52 -10.60 4.15
N GLU A 90 -11.55 -10.38 5.04
CA GLU A 90 -10.93 -11.47 5.81
C GLU A 90 -11.97 -12.16 6.72
N GLU A 91 -12.86 -11.38 7.35
CA GLU A 91 -13.90 -11.91 8.23
C GLU A 91 -15.00 -12.64 7.45
N ASN A 92 -15.40 -12.14 6.28
CA ASN A 92 -16.35 -12.80 5.37
C ASN A 92 -15.80 -14.10 4.78
N SER A 93 -14.51 -14.15 4.46
CA SER A 93 -13.82 -15.36 4.01
C SER A 93 -13.88 -16.47 5.07
N ASN A 94 -13.74 -16.11 6.34
CA ASN A 94 -13.84 -17.04 7.47
C ASN A 94 -15.27 -17.50 7.76
N ILE A 95 -16.29 -16.68 7.47
CA ILE A 95 -17.70 -17.07 7.59
C ILE A 95 -18.11 -18.03 6.46
N ARG A 96 -17.72 -17.76 5.21
CA ARG A 96 -18.02 -18.65 4.07
C ARG A 96 -17.42 -20.04 4.24
N LEU A 97 -16.20 -20.15 4.76
CA LEU A 97 -15.54 -21.43 5.05
C LEU A 97 -16.15 -22.23 6.21
N ARG A 98 -16.99 -21.61 7.06
CA ARG A 98 -17.68 -22.27 8.18
C ARG A 98 -19.12 -22.70 7.84
N ALA A 99 -19.64 -22.28 6.69
CA ALA A 99 -20.98 -22.61 6.22
C ALA A 99 -20.99 -23.82 5.26
N GLU A 100 -19.82 -24.36 4.90
CA GLU A 100 -19.61 -25.61 4.15
C GLU A 100 -19.17 -26.75 5.07
#